data_AF-A0A174MGD1-F1
#
_entry.id   AF-A0A174MGD1-F1
#
_cell.length_a   1.000
_cell.length_b   1.000
_cell.length_c   1.000
_cell.angle_alpha   90.00
_cell.angle_beta   90.00
_cell.angle_gamma   90.00
#
_symmetry.space_group_name_H-M   'P 1'
#
loop_
_entity.id
_entity.type
_entity.pdbx_description
1 polymer ?
#
loop_
_entity_poly.entity_id
_entity_poly.type
_entity_poly.pdbx_seq_one_letter_code
_entity_poly.pdbx_strand_id
1 'polypeptide(L)'
;MWWWNLKFHFWYRNPQTVALEKYQKKNYNTITFWKFCQYKFFEQWEDLKNYANSKGIYIIGDISFYVGYDSVDVWAERQLFMMSANDTPEYVAAAGPDKYSESGQVWGNPMYDWNAMKEDNFSWWRKRMRVCRELFDIVRIDHFAGIVKAYAVPYGQDKSLSGKWFKGPGRRLVNAINEELEGVNVVADDYTSASLLPGVKKLLAKSGWMGTKVMMFAFDGDPTNEYLPHNYTDSHVVAYIGTHDNETIVGSFSDKTDYELAYLYEYLNIENKSQVPNALIRELYHSTAELAIVQMQDILELGNEARMNYPSTVGHNWRWRMTSKPHRLDNEKIAWIRNIAVVYRR
;
A
#
# COMPACT_ATOMS: atom_id res chain seq x y z
N MET A 1 11.96 23.71 3.79
CA MET A 1 11.11 24.84 3.37
C MET A 1 10.21 24.29 2.28
N TRP A 2 8.90 24.31 2.48
CA TRP A 2 7.89 23.76 1.57
C TRP A 2 7.86 24.51 0.23
N TRP A 3 7.62 23.82 -0.90
CA TRP A 3 7.71 24.45 -2.22
C TRP A 3 6.66 25.57 -2.43
N TRP A 4 5.52 25.50 -1.75
CA TRP A 4 4.44 26.51 -1.81
C TRP A 4 4.68 27.74 -0.94
N ASN A 5 5.83 27.86 -0.26
CA ASN A 5 6.11 29.02 0.59
C ASN A 5 6.47 30.27 -0.26
N LEU A 6 5.85 31.41 0.06
CA LEU A 6 5.80 32.68 -0.71
C LEU A 6 7.15 33.19 -1.28
N LYS A 7 8.29 32.90 -0.64
CA LYS A 7 9.62 33.33 -1.12
C LYS A 7 10.23 32.41 -2.20
N PHE A 8 9.91 31.12 -2.17
CA PHE A 8 10.29 30.16 -3.22
C PHE A 8 9.35 30.28 -4.44
N HIS A 9 8.12 30.70 -4.16
CA HIS A 9 6.96 30.63 -5.03
C HIS A 9 7.07 31.41 -6.35
N PHE A 10 7.49 32.67 -6.37
CA PHE A 10 7.35 33.45 -7.61
C PHE A 10 8.36 33.07 -8.70
N TRP A 11 9.60 32.73 -8.32
CA TRP A 11 10.70 32.56 -9.28
C TRP A 11 10.93 31.12 -9.74
N TYR A 12 10.55 30.13 -8.92
CA TYR A 12 10.83 28.71 -9.20
C TYR A 12 9.57 27.87 -9.44
N ARG A 13 8.40 28.52 -9.60
CA ARG A 13 7.11 27.85 -9.85
C ARG A 13 7.03 27.13 -11.19
N ASN A 14 7.66 27.68 -12.22
CA ASN A 14 7.67 27.06 -13.55
C ASN A 14 9.01 26.37 -13.83
N PRO A 15 9.03 25.08 -14.21
CA PRO A 15 10.24 24.30 -14.47
C PRO A 15 11.10 24.83 -15.63
N GLN A 16 10.60 25.82 -16.39
CA GLN A 16 11.22 26.34 -17.61
C GLN A 16 11.50 27.85 -17.50
N THR A 17 12.36 28.25 -16.56
CA THR A 17 12.69 29.68 -16.36
C THR A 17 14.19 29.91 -16.22
N VAL A 18 14.66 31.08 -16.66
CA VAL A 18 16.03 31.59 -16.42
C VAL A 18 16.39 31.57 -14.93
N ALA A 19 15.39 31.73 -14.05
CA ALA A 19 15.56 31.61 -12.62
C ALA A 19 16.05 30.21 -12.22
N LEU A 20 15.50 29.13 -12.77
CA LEU A 20 15.95 27.77 -12.50
C LEU A 20 17.36 27.49 -13.01
N GLU A 21 17.75 28.01 -14.18
CA GLU A 21 19.14 27.87 -14.64
C GLU A 21 20.12 28.52 -13.67
N LYS A 22 19.80 29.73 -13.19
CA LYS A 22 20.61 30.42 -12.18
C LYS A 22 20.63 29.64 -10.86
N TYR A 23 19.51 29.06 -10.45
CA TYR A 23 19.42 28.22 -9.26
C TYR A 23 20.22 26.94 -9.39
N GLN A 24 20.16 26.28 -10.55
CA GLN A 24 20.93 25.07 -10.85
C GLN A 24 22.43 25.36 -10.81
N LYS A 25 22.89 26.47 -11.41
CA LYS A 25 24.30 26.90 -11.34
C LYS A 25 24.72 27.18 -9.89
N LYS A 26 23.90 27.91 -9.13
CA LYS A 26 24.19 28.25 -7.72
C LYS A 26 24.22 27.02 -6.81
N ASN A 27 23.35 26.05 -7.04
CA ASN A 27 23.18 24.86 -6.19
C ASN A 27 23.75 23.59 -6.83
N TYR A 28 24.68 23.73 -7.80
CA TYR A 28 25.19 22.63 -8.61
C TYR A 28 25.69 21.47 -7.75
N ASN A 29 26.49 21.74 -6.72
CA ASN A 29 27.03 20.70 -5.83
C ASN A 29 25.92 19.97 -5.06
N THR A 30 24.91 20.70 -4.56
CA THR A 30 23.77 20.10 -3.85
C THR A 30 22.92 19.23 -4.77
N ILE A 31 22.62 19.72 -5.98
CA ILE A 31 21.87 18.96 -6.98
C ILE A 31 22.64 17.70 -7.39
N THR A 32 23.95 17.83 -7.61
CA THR A 32 24.82 16.72 -8.00
C THR A 32 24.94 15.69 -6.87
N PHE A 33 25.01 16.13 -5.61
CA PHE A 33 24.96 15.24 -4.45
C PHE A 33 23.67 14.41 -4.43
N TRP A 34 22.50 15.04 -4.60
CA TRP A 34 21.23 14.30 -4.63
C TRP A 34 21.12 13.36 -5.84
N LYS A 35 21.62 13.76 -7.01
CA LYS A 35 21.74 12.86 -8.18
C LYS A 35 22.64 11.66 -7.87
N PHE A 36 23.76 11.87 -7.18
CA PHE A 36 24.64 10.79 -6.74
C PHE A 36 23.95 9.85 -5.74
N CYS A 37 23.19 10.38 -4.78
CA CYS A 37 22.39 9.56 -3.87
C CYS A 37 21.36 8.69 -4.61
N GLN A 38 20.65 9.25 -5.60
CA GLN A 38 19.75 8.48 -6.45
C GLN A 38 20.51 7.41 -7.24
N TYR A 39 21.61 7.77 -7.90
CA TYR A 39 22.47 6.81 -8.61
C TYR A 39 22.90 5.64 -7.72
N LYS A 40 23.37 5.92 -6.49
CA LYS A 40 23.77 4.87 -5.55
C LYS A 40 22.61 4.04 -5.02
N PHE A 41 21.43 4.63 -4.84
CA PHE A 41 20.23 3.88 -4.51
C PHE A 41 19.87 2.89 -5.63
N PHE A 42 19.80 3.36 -6.88
CA PHE A 42 19.43 2.50 -8.01
C PHE A 42 20.50 1.43 -8.30
N GLU A 43 21.78 1.76 -8.19
CA GLU A 43 22.89 0.79 -8.29
C GLU A 43 22.72 -0.36 -7.28
N GLN A 44 22.52 -0.02 -5.99
CA GLN A 44 22.35 -1.03 -4.93
C GLN A 44 21.03 -1.81 -5.05
N TRP A 45 19.96 -1.15 -5.48
CA TRP A 45 18.66 -1.78 -5.67
C TRP A 45 18.68 -2.77 -6.84
N GLU A 46 19.31 -2.41 -7.95
CA GLU A 46 19.49 -3.28 -9.11
C GLU A 46 20.32 -4.51 -8.74
N ASP A 47 21.42 -4.34 -8.01
CA ASP A 47 22.23 -5.46 -7.50
C ASP A 47 21.40 -6.41 -6.61
N LEU A 48 20.58 -5.86 -5.70
CA LEU A 48 19.71 -6.64 -4.83
C LEU A 48 18.63 -7.39 -5.60
N LYS A 49 17.93 -6.71 -6.52
CA LYS A 49 16.88 -7.31 -7.35
C LYS A 49 17.45 -8.42 -8.23
N ASN A 50 18.58 -8.17 -8.88
CA ASN A 50 19.27 -9.17 -9.71
C ASN A 50 19.69 -10.38 -8.89
N TYR A 51 20.20 -10.17 -7.68
CA TYR A 51 20.52 -11.27 -6.76
C TYR A 51 19.27 -12.07 -6.37
N ALA A 52 18.18 -11.41 -5.96
CA ALA A 52 16.92 -12.06 -5.61
C ALA A 52 16.35 -12.87 -6.79
N ASN A 53 16.28 -12.27 -7.98
CA ASN A 53 15.79 -12.92 -9.19
C ASN A 53 16.68 -14.10 -9.62
N SER A 54 18.00 -14.03 -9.43
CA SER A 54 18.90 -15.18 -9.67
C SER A 54 18.63 -16.38 -8.76
N LYS A 55 17.91 -16.17 -7.64
CA LYS A 55 17.45 -17.20 -6.70
C LYS A 55 15.98 -17.57 -6.89
N GLY A 56 15.32 -17.04 -7.92
CA GLY A 56 13.88 -17.24 -8.14
C GLY A 56 12.99 -16.51 -7.14
N ILE A 57 13.50 -15.46 -6.48
CA ILE A 57 12.75 -14.63 -5.53
C ILE A 57 12.33 -13.35 -6.25
N TYR A 58 11.02 -13.15 -6.37
CA TYR A 58 10.43 -11.94 -6.95
C TYR A 58 10.13 -10.88 -5.87
N ILE A 59 10.25 -9.61 -6.23
CA ILE A 59 9.99 -8.47 -5.35
C ILE A 59 8.64 -7.84 -5.69
N ILE A 60 7.73 -7.83 -4.72
CA ILE A 60 6.47 -7.08 -4.79
C ILE A 60 6.72 -5.67 -4.27
N GLY A 61 6.64 -4.68 -5.17
CA GLY A 61 6.66 -3.27 -4.80
C GLY A 61 5.29 -2.79 -4.36
N ASP A 62 5.27 -1.63 -3.72
CA ASP A 62 4.05 -0.98 -3.25
C ASP A 62 4.05 0.48 -3.68
N ILE A 63 2.97 0.92 -4.32
CA ILE A 63 2.78 2.32 -4.69
C ILE A 63 1.55 2.88 -3.99
N SER A 64 1.75 3.99 -3.29
CA SER A 64 0.66 4.79 -2.74
C SER A 64 -0.25 5.28 -3.87
N PHE A 65 -1.57 5.27 -3.69
CA PHE A 65 -2.44 5.79 -4.74
C PHE A 65 -2.20 7.26 -5.01
N TYR A 66 -2.14 8.07 -3.94
CA TYR A 66 -1.85 9.49 -4.00
C TYR A 66 -0.37 9.80 -3.77
N VAL A 67 0.06 10.99 -4.17
CA VAL A 67 1.40 11.54 -3.88
C VAL A 67 1.31 12.64 -2.82
N GLY A 68 2.41 12.91 -2.12
CA GLY A 68 2.46 13.98 -1.12
C GLY A 68 2.26 15.36 -1.74
N TYR A 69 1.61 16.28 -1.02
CA TYR A 69 1.49 17.68 -1.46
C TYR A 69 2.88 18.33 -1.62
N ASP A 70 3.79 18.12 -0.65
CA ASP A 70 5.20 18.49 -0.80
C ASP A 70 6.00 17.46 -1.57
N SER A 71 5.75 17.38 -2.86
CA SER A 71 6.49 16.50 -3.76
C SER A 71 6.92 17.23 -5.01
N VAL A 72 7.98 16.70 -5.62
CA VAL A 72 8.39 17.10 -6.97
C VAL A 72 7.28 16.80 -7.97
N ASP A 73 6.47 15.76 -7.76
CA ASP A 73 5.35 15.40 -8.61
C ASP A 73 4.31 16.51 -8.68
N VAL A 74 3.85 17.01 -7.53
CA VAL A 74 2.84 18.07 -7.48
C VAL A 74 3.43 19.41 -7.93
N TRP A 75 4.69 19.69 -7.58
CA TRP A 75 5.36 20.92 -8.02
C TRP A 75 5.56 20.97 -9.53
N ALA A 76 6.08 19.89 -10.14
CA ALA A 76 6.43 19.87 -11.55
C ALA A 76 5.23 19.62 -12.46
N GLU A 77 4.22 18.87 -12.00
CA GLU A 77 3.06 18.45 -12.78
C GLU A 77 1.76 18.99 -12.18
N ARG A 78 1.82 20.21 -11.63
CA ARG A 78 0.74 20.91 -10.91
C ARG A 78 -0.62 20.85 -11.62
N GLN A 79 -0.62 20.92 -12.95
CA GLN A 79 -1.82 20.87 -13.79
C GLN A 79 -2.58 19.54 -13.72
N LEU A 80 -1.94 18.47 -13.22
CA LEU A 80 -2.55 17.15 -13.08
C LEU A 80 -3.25 16.95 -11.72
N PHE A 81 -3.28 17.99 -10.88
CA PHE A 81 -3.85 17.98 -9.53
C PHE A 81 -4.89 19.11 -9.37
N MET A 82 -5.88 18.88 -8.51
CA MET A 82 -6.92 19.86 -8.15
C MET A 82 -6.34 20.97 -7.26
N MET A 83 -5.71 21.95 -7.90
CA MET A 83 -4.92 23.00 -7.25
C MET A 83 -5.48 24.39 -7.54
N SER A 84 -5.69 25.19 -6.49
CA SER A 84 -6.13 26.59 -6.59
C SER A 84 -5.07 27.48 -7.22
N ALA A 85 -5.45 28.68 -7.69
CA ALA A 85 -4.51 29.63 -8.28
C ALA A 85 -3.32 30.02 -7.36
N ASN A 86 -3.50 29.86 -6.05
CA ASN A 86 -2.49 30.11 -5.00
C ASN A 86 -1.69 28.85 -4.64
N ASP A 87 -1.77 27.81 -5.48
CA ASP A 87 -1.05 26.54 -5.36
C ASP A 87 -1.32 25.77 -4.08
N THR A 88 -2.48 25.98 -3.47
CA THR A 88 -3.01 25.10 -2.43
C THR A 88 -3.95 24.06 -3.05
N PRO A 89 -4.04 22.85 -2.50
CA PRO A 89 -5.08 21.91 -2.91
C PRO A 89 -6.46 22.54 -2.73
N GLU A 90 -7.39 22.27 -3.65
CA GLU A 90 -8.81 22.61 -3.44
C GLU A 90 -9.47 21.56 -2.53
N TYR A 91 -9.13 20.30 -2.80
CA TYR A 91 -9.56 19.13 -2.05
C TYR A 91 -8.38 18.24 -1.73
N VAL A 92 -8.44 17.59 -0.57
CA VAL A 92 -7.48 16.59 -0.14
C VAL A 92 -8.14 15.25 0.09
N ALA A 93 -7.39 14.19 -0.21
CA ALA A 93 -7.81 12.82 -0.04
C ALA A 93 -8.12 12.52 1.44
N ALA A 94 -9.19 11.75 1.63
CA ALA A 94 -9.71 11.40 2.94
C ALA A 94 -10.43 10.05 2.88
N ALA A 95 -10.68 9.47 4.05
CA ALA A 95 -11.65 8.41 4.25
C ALA A 95 -12.77 8.90 5.17
N GLY A 96 -14.02 8.55 4.86
CA GLY A 96 -15.14 8.80 5.76
C GLY A 96 -15.00 8.05 7.08
N PRO A 97 -15.87 8.31 8.07
CA PRO A 97 -15.91 7.53 9.30
C PRO A 97 -16.05 6.02 9.06
N ASP A 98 -15.33 5.23 9.85
CA ASP A 98 -15.38 3.78 9.83
C ASP A 98 -15.18 3.20 11.24
N LYS A 99 -15.10 1.87 11.36
CA LYS A 99 -14.89 1.18 12.64
C LYS A 99 -13.56 1.49 13.33
N TYR A 100 -12.61 2.12 12.62
CA TYR A 100 -11.30 2.51 13.13
C TYR A 100 -11.22 4.01 13.47
N SER A 101 -12.08 4.85 12.88
CA SER A 101 -12.14 6.28 13.17
C SER A 101 -13.56 6.86 13.05
N GLU A 102 -14.13 7.30 14.18
CA GLU A 102 -15.42 7.99 14.21
C GLU A 102 -15.41 9.33 13.47
N SER A 103 -14.26 10.00 13.38
CA SER A 103 -14.09 11.25 12.63
C SER A 103 -13.65 11.04 11.18
N GLY A 104 -13.46 9.79 10.77
CA GLY A 104 -12.75 9.40 9.55
C GLY A 104 -11.30 9.88 9.55
N GLN A 105 -10.69 9.89 8.37
CA GLN A 105 -9.26 10.20 8.21
C GLN A 105 -9.08 11.28 7.14
N VAL A 106 -8.27 12.30 7.42
CA VAL A 106 -7.82 13.27 6.41
C VAL A 106 -6.34 12.99 6.14
N TRP A 107 -6.03 12.50 4.94
CA TRP A 107 -4.67 12.11 4.57
C TRP A 107 -3.85 13.30 4.06
N GLY A 108 -4.51 14.32 3.52
CA GLY A 108 -3.88 15.58 3.13
C GLY A 108 -3.24 15.59 1.74
N ASN A 109 -3.25 14.47 1.01
CA ASN A 109 -2.75 14.42 -0.35
C ASN A 109 -3.67 15.20 -1.31
N PRO A 110 -3.13 15.95 -2.29
CA PRO A 110 -3.96 16.62 -3.28
C PRO A 110 -4.69 15.60 -4.17
N MET A 111 -5.92 15.93 -4.52
CA MET A 111 -6.70 15.12 -5.45
C MET A 111 -6.18 15.25 -6.89
N TYR A 112 -6.24 14.17 -7.66
CA TYR A 112 -5.91 14.18 -9.09
C TYR A 112 -6.98 14.89 -9.91
N ASP A 113 -6.56 15.66 -10.92
CA ASP A 113 -7.44 16.10 -11.99
C ASP A 113 -7.46 15.03 -13.10
N TRP A 114 -8.42 14.11 -12.98
CA TRP A 114 -8.59 13.03 -13.96
C TRP A 114 -8.99 13.50 -15.35
N ASN A 115 -9.54 14.71 -15.50
CA ASN A 115 -9.84 15.26 -16.83
C ASN A 115 -8.54 15.68 -17.49
N ALA A 116 -7.69 16.45 -16.79
CA ALA A 116 -6.37 16.85 -17.30
C ALA A 116 -5.51 15.62 -17.64
N MET A 117 -5.43 14.64 -16.75
CA MET A 117 -4.67 13.40 -17.01
C MET A 117 -5.22 12.59 -18.18
N LYS A 118 -6.50 12.74 -18.53
CA LYS A 118 -7.08 12.01 -19.66
C LYS A 118 -6.68 12.62 -21.00
N GLU A 119 -6.38 13.92 -21.05
CA GLU A 119 -6.02 14.64 -22.28
C GLU A 119 -4.73 14.11 -22.90
N ASP A 120 -3.77 13.66 -22.08
CA ASP A 120 -2.50 13.09 -22.51
C ASP A 120 -2.41 11.56 -22.37
N ASN A 121 -3.58 10.90 -22.26
CA ASN A 121 -3.70 9.45 -22.09
C ASN A 121 -2.93 8.91 -20.86
N PHE A 122 -3.06 9.61 -19.73
CA PHE A 122 -2.50 9.27 -18.43
C PHE A 122 -0.97 9.20 -18.44
N SER A 123 -0.31 10.13 -19.15
CA SER A 123 1.14 10.05 -19.39
C SER A 123 1.95 10.02 -18.09
N TRP A 124 1.51 10.75 -17.07
CA TRP A 124 2.14 10.77 -15.74
C TRP A 124 2.05 9.41 -15.04
N TRP A 125 0.87 8.78 -15.02
CA TRP A 125 0.70 7.44 -14.45
C TRP A 125 1.50 6.39 -15.22
N ARG A 126 1.57 6.49 -16.56
CA ARG A 126 2.43 5.62 -17.37
C ARG A 126 3.91 5.78 -17.02
N LYS A 127 4.42 7.01 -16.93
CA LYS A 127 5.81 7.27 -16.50
C LYS A 127 6.07 6.65 -15.11
N ARG A 128 5.14 6.83 -14.18
CA ARG A 128 5.22 6.22 -12.85
C ARG A 128 5.31 4.70 -12.92
N MET A 129 4.45 4.05 -13.72
CA MET A 129 4.45 2.59 -13.89
C MET A 129 5.71 2.07 -14.58
N ARG A 130 6.26 2.83 -15.53
CA ARG A 130 7.54 2.50 -16.19
C ARG A 130 8.68 2.39 -15.17
N VAL A 131 8.76 3.29 -14.21
CA VAL A 131 9.77 3.18 -13.13
C VAL A 131 9.46 2.00 -12.21
N CYS A 132 8.18 1.74 -11.89
CA CYS A 132 7.80 0.61 -11.05
C CYS A 132 8.18 -0.75 -11.65
N ARG A 133 8.01 -0.96 -12.96
CA ARG A 133 8.45 -2.22 -13.63
C ARG A 133 9.96 -2.41 -13.64
N GLU A 134 10.75 -1.32 -13.59
CA GLU A 134 12.20 -1.41 -13.45
C GLU A 134 12.56 -1.86 -12.03
N LEU A 135 11.86 -1.32 -11.03
CA LEU A 135 12.12 -1.57 -9.61
C LEU A 135 11.58 -2.90 -9.08
N PHE A 136 10.46 -3.39 -9.60
CA PHE A 136 9.70 -4.50 -9.00
C PHE A 136 9.30 -5.54 -10.04
N ASP A 137 9.04 -6.77 -9.60
CA ASP A 137 8.55 -7.85 -10.47
C ASP A 137 7.01 -7.96 -10.42
N ILE A 138 6.41 -7.46 -9.33
CA ILE A 138 4.96 -7.31 -9.13
C ILE A 138 4.72 -5.93 -8.50
N VAL A 139 3.64 -5.24 -8.88
CA VAL A 139 3.30 -3.92 -8.33
C VAL A 139 1.98 -4.00 -7.56
N ARG A 140 2.02 -3.77 -6.24
CA ARG A 140 0.82 -3.49 -5.44
C ARG A 140 0.44 -2.02 -5.59
N ILE A 141 -0.83 -1.76 -5.92
CA ILE A 141 -1.39 -0.41 -5.95
C ILE A 141 -2.34 -0.26 -4.76
N ASP A 142 -1.92 0.57 -3.82
CA ASP A 142 -2.71 0.98 -2.66
C ASP A 142 -4.04 1.62 -3.09
N HIS A 143 -5.04 1.59 -2.20
CA HIS A 143 -6.30 2.30 -2.31
C HIS A 143 -6.96 2.20 -3.71
N PHE A 144 -7.08 0.98 -4.24
CA PHE A 144 -7.66 0.73 -5.57
C PHE A 144 -9.08 1.32 -5.71
N ALA A 145 -9.81 1.42 -4.59
CA ALA A 145 -11.11 2.08 -4.52
C ALA A 145 -11.09 3.50 -5.13
N GLY A 146 -10.00 4.25 -5.00
CA GLY A 146 -9.82 5.57 -5.59
C GLY A 146 -9.91 5.60 -7.12
N ILE A 147 -9.62 4.47 -7.79
CA ILE A 147 -9.79 4.32 -9.26
C ILE A 147 -11.28 4.29 -9.63
N VAL A 148 -12.14 3.80 -8.73
CA VAL A 148 -13.61 3.79 -8.90
C VAL A 148 -14.19 5.13 -8.44
N LYS A 149 -13.94 5.50 -7.19
CA LYS A 149 -14.49 6.69 -6.55
C LYS A 149 -13.62 7.05 -5.34
N ALA A 150 -13.22 8.31 -5.26
CA ALA A 150 -12.40 8.83 -4.16
C ALA A 150 -13.22 9.73 -3.25
N TYR A 151 -12.98 9.64 -1.94
CA TYR A 151 -13.54 10.57 -0.96
C TYR A 151 -12.52 11.68 -0.68
N ALA A 152 -12.98 12.93 -0.67
CA ALA A 152 -12.11 14.06 -0.43
C ALA A 152 -12.83 15.19 0.29
N VAL A 153 -12.08 15.92 1.10
CA VAL A 153 -12.56 17.06 1.90
C VAL A 153 -11.92 18.35 1.41
N PRO A 154 -12.57 19.52 1.57
CA PRO A 154 -11.91 20.80 1.29
C PRO A 154 -10.58 20.91 2.02
N TYR A 155 -9.58 21.53 1.40
CA TYR A 155 -8.28 21.75 2.05
C TYR A 155 -8.42 22.58 3.35
N GLY A 156 -7.63 22.22 4.37
CA GLY A 156 -7.64 22.86 5.68
C GLY A 156 -8.66 22.31 6.67
N GLN A 157 -9.30 21.18 6.37
CA GLN A 157 -10.18 20.47 7.31
C GLN A 157 -9.40 19.44 8.13
N ASP A 158 -9.65 19.37 9.43
CA ASP A 158 -9.04 18.38 10.34
C ASP A 158 -9.81 17.05 10.40
N LYS A 159 -11.09 17.06 10.02
CA LYS A 159 -11.99 15.90 10.05
C LYS A 159 -12.60 15.66 8.69
N SER A 160 -12.98 14.42 8.41
CA SER A 160 -13.46 14.06 7.08
C SER A 160 -14.97 14.25 6.86
N LEU A 161 -15.71 14.68 7.89
CA LEU A 161 -17.18 14.76 7.90
C LEU A 161 -17.78 15.66 6.80
N SER A 162 -17.02 16.64 6.30
CA SER A 162 -17.45 17.58 5.26
C SER A 162 -17.09 17.11 3.84
N GLY A 163 -16.60 15.88 3.70
CA GLY A 163 -16.13 15.35 2.43
C GLY A 163 -17.23 14.96 1.46
N LYS A 164 -16.85 14.85 0.19
CA LYS A 164 -17.71 14.38 -0.89
C LYS A 164 -16.99 13.38 -1.77
N TRP A 165 -17.77 12.62 -2.52
CA TRP A 165 -17.26 11.62 -3.44
C TRP A 165 -16.99 12.18 -4.83
N PHE A 166 -15.80 11.91 -5.36
CA PHE A 166 -15.37 12.21 -6.71
C PHE A 166 -15.27 10.93 -7.53
N LYS A 167 -15.76 10.95 -8.77
CA LYS A 167 -15.66 9.79 -9.66
C LYS A 167 -14.20 9.59 -10.09
N GLY A 168 -13.72 8.36 -9.97
CA GLY A 168 -12.39 7.98 -10.44
C GLY A 168 -12.34 7.72 -11.96
N PRO A 169 -11.13 7.49 -12.52
CA PRO A 169 -10.89 7.31 -13.94
C PRO A 169 -11.35 5.93 -14.45
N GLY A 170 -11.60 5.00 -13.53
CA GLY A 170 -12.07 3.65 -13.80
C GLY A 170 -11.16 2.89 -14.77
N ARG A 171 -11.78 2.13 -15.67
CA ARG A 171 -11.09 1.25 -16.62
C ARG A 171 -10.08 1.96 -17.52
N ARG A 172 -10.22 3.26 -17.77
CA ARG A 172 -9.28 3.99 -18.64
C ARG A 172 -7.87 4.02 -18.04
N LEU A 173 -7.76 4.28 -16.73
CA LEU A 173 -6.47 4.25 -16.05
C LEU A 173 -5.94 2.82 -15.94
N VAL A 174 -6.79 1.86 -15.59
CA VAL A 174 -6.42 0.43 -15.54
C VAL A 174 -5.80 -0.03 -16.85
N ASN A 175 -6.43 0.30 -17.99
CA ASN A 175 -5.89 -0.06 -19.31
C ASN A 175 -4.53 0.62 -19.56
N ALA A 176 -4.40 1.90 -19.22
CA ALA A 176 -3.14 2.62 -19.38
C ALA A 176 -2.00 2.02 -18.54
N ILE A 177 -2.31 1.56 -17.33
CA ILE A 177 -1.38 0.85 -16.45
C ILE A 177 -1.01 -0.51 -17.06
N ASN A 178 -2.00 -1.31 -17.50
CA ASN A 178 -1.75 -2.63 -18.12
C ASN A 178 -0.89 -2.57 -19.37
N GLU A 179 -1.14 -1.59 -20.23
CA GLU A 179 -0.33 -1.38 -21.44
C GLU A 179 1.13 -1.02 -21.10
N GLU A 180 1.35 -0.28 -20.01
CA GLU A 180 2.69 0.13 -19.59
C GLU A 180 3.44 -0.96 -18.82
N LEU A 181 2.70 -1.74 -18.04
CA LEU A 181 3.19 -2.85 -17.22
C LEU A 181 3.10 -4.19 -17.96
N GLU A 182 3.06 -4.21 -19.29
CA GLU A 182 2.95 -5.46 -20.05
C GLU A 182 3.94 -6.53 -19.55
N GLY A 183 3.40 -7.66 -19.08
CA GLY A 183 4.16 -8.78 -18.48
C GLY A 183 4.46 -8.68 -16.98
N VAL A 184 4.05 -7.60 -16.31
CA VAL A 184 4.20 -7.39 -14.86
C VAL A 184 2.83 -7.52 -14.19
N ASN A 185 2.74 -8.40 -13.19
CA ASN A 185 1.51 -8.59 -12.44
C ASN A 185 1.22 -7.39 -11.53
N VAL A 186 -0.06 -7.08 -11.37
CA VAL A 186 -0.54 -6.01 -10.48
C VAL A 186 -1.42 -6.60 -9.39
N VAL A 187 -1.19 -6.15 -8.16
CA VAL A 187 -2.02 -6.47 -6.99
C VAL A 187 -2.82 -5.22 -6.63
N ALA A 188 -4.14 -5.34 -6.58
CA ALA A 188 -5.04 -4.26 -6.21
C ALA A 188 -5.33 -4.34 -4.71
N ASP A 189 -4.98 -3.28 -3.96
CA ASP A 189 -5.46 -3.15 -2.59
C ASP A 189 -6.94 -2.77 -2.58
N ASP A 190 -7.80 -3.78 -2.53
CA ASP A 190 -9.22 -3.68 -2.88
C ASP A 190 -10.15 -3.68 -1.68
N TYR A 191 -9.63 -3.75 -0.44
CA TYR A 191 -10.46 -3.58 0.74
C TYR A 191 -11.02 -2.15 0.80
N THR A 192 -12.33 -2.05 1.01
CA THR A 192 -13.04 -0.76 0.97
C THR A 192 -14.34 -0.80 1.77
N SER A 193 -15.04 0.33 1.85
CA SER A 193 -16.35 0.38 2.50
C SER A 193 -17.40 -0.39 1.69
N ALA A 194 -18.40 -0.96 2.38
CA ALA A 194 -19.46 -1.75 1.76
C ALA A 194 -20.17 -1.03 0.59
N SER A 195 -20.27 0.31 0.65
CA SER A 195 -20.90 1.11 -0.41
C SER A 195 -20.12 1.16 -1.73
N LEU A 196 -18.80 1.01 -1.69
CA LEU A 196 -17.94 0.99 -2.89
C LEU A 196 -17.66 -0.42 -3.40
N LEU A 197 -17.80 -1.42 -2.53
CA LEU A 197 -17.40 -2.80 -2.81
C LEU A 197 -17.94 -3.36 -4.13
N PRO A 198 -19.22 -3.14 -4.54
CA PRO A 198 -19.70 -3.64 -5.83
C PRO A 198 -18.97 -3.02 -7.03
N GLY A 199 -18.62 -1.73 -6.95
CA GLY A 199 -17.90 -1.03 -8.01
C GLY A 199 -16.44 -1.46 -8.10
N VAL A 200 -15.81 -1.66 -6.94
CA VAL A 200 -14.44 -2.17 -6.81
C VAL A 200 -14.33 -3.58 -7.38
N LYS A 201 -15.16 -4.52 -6.91
CA LYS A 201 -15.18 -5.91 -7.42
C LYS A 201 -15.40 -5.97 -8.93
N LYS A 202 -16.31 -5.13 -9.45
CA LYS A 202 -16.59 -5.05 -10.90
C LYS A 202 -15.41 -4.49 -11.71
N LEU A 203 -14.64 -3.56 -11.18
CA LEU A 203 -13.47 -3.01 -11.87
C LEU A 203 -12.30 -3.99 -11.80
N LEU A 204 -12.07 -4.60 -10.63
CA LEU A 204 -11.02 -5.60 -10.41
C LEU A 204 -11.20 -6.82 -11.34
N ALA A 205 -12.42 -7.36 -11.42
CA ALA A 205 -12.71 -8.47 -12.34
C ALA A 205 -12.46 -8.13 -13.82
N LYS A 206 -12.38 -6.83 -14.18
CA LYS A 206 -12.10 -6.36 -15.53
C LYS A 206 -10.66 -5.89 -15.73
N SER A 207 -9.87 -5.75 -14.67
CA SER A 207 -8.48 -5.30 -14.75
C SER A 207 -7.52 -6.44 -15.07
N GLY A 208 -7.88 -7.67 -14.70
CA GLY A 208 -6.95 -8.80 -14.70
C GLY A 208 -5.88 -8.68 -13.61
N TRP A 209 -6.15 -7.89 -12.56
CA TRP A 209 -5.26 -7.73 -11.41
C TRP A 209 -5.66 -8.71 -10.32
N MET A 210 -4.70 -9.11 -9.48
CA MET A 210 -4.97 -9.88 -8.28
C MET A 210 -5.67 -9.00 -7.24
N GLY A 211 -6.73 -9.52 -6.62
CA GLY A 211 -7.30 -8.92 -5.41
C GLY A 211 -6.50 -9.25 -4.16
N THR A 212 -6.87 -8.65 -3.03
CA THR A 212 -6.26 -8.91 -1.73
C THR A 212 -7.23 -9.59 -0.76
N LYS A 213 -6.71 -10.46 0.10
CA LYS A 213 -7.44 -11.07 1.21
C LYS A 213 -6.64 -10.88 2.49
N VAL A 214 -7.28 -10.42 3.57
CA VAL A 214 -6.62 -10.17 4.87
C VAL A 214 -7.35 -10.97 5.95
N MET A 215 -6.72 -12.04 6.45
CA MET A 215 -7.35 -12.98 7.40
C MET A 215 -7.69 -12.34 8.75
N MET A 216 -7.00 -11.27 9.15
CA MET A 216 -7.36 -10.53 10.37
C MET A 216 -8.78 -9.94 10.32
N PHE A 217 -9.42 -9.91 9.16
CA PHE A 217 -10.82 -9.49 8.99
C PHE A 217 -11.82 -10.65 8.87
N ALA A 218 -11.36 -11.91 8.95
CA ALA A 218 -12.16 -13.08 8.62
C ALA A 218 -12.97 -13.66 9.77
N PHE A 219 -12.49 -13.53 11.01
CA PHE A 219 -12.99 -14.30 12.16
C PHE A 219 -13.98 -13.52 13.03
N ASP A 220 -14.98 -12.91 12.42
CA ASP A 220 -16.05 -12.15 13.09
C ASP A 220 -17.28 -12.99 13.47
N GLY A 221 -17.24 -14.30 13.22
CA GLY A 221 -18.32 -15.24 13.50
C GLY A 221 -19.30 -15.45 12.35
N ASP A 222 -19.20 -14.69 11.26
CA ASP A 222 -20.00 -14.89 10.06
C ASP A 222 -19.29 -15.90 9.13
N PRO A 223 -19.83 -17.13 8.93
CA PRO A 223 -19.21 -18.11 8.04
C PRO A 223 -19.25 -17.70 6.57
N THR A 224 -19.97 -16.64 6.20
CA THR A 224 -20.01 -16.10 4.83
C THR A 224 -18.97 -15.01 4.59
N ASN A 225 -18.17 -14.67 5.61
CA ASN A 225 -17.14 -13.65 5.52
C ASN A 225 -16.13 -13.99 4.40
N GLU A 226 -15.98 -13.07 3.45
CA GLU A 226 -15.18 -13.30 2.23
C GLU A 226 -13.66 -13.37 2.45
N TYR A 227 -13.20 -13.06 3.66
CA TYR A 227 -11.80 -13.18 4.07
C TYR A 227 -11.45 -14.57 4.63
N LEU A 228 -12.45 -15.41 4.92
CA LEU A 228 -12.24 -16.81 5.27
C LEU A 228 -11.76 -17.61 4.04
N PRO A 229 -10.69 -18.42 4.14
CA PRO A 229 -10.13 -19.16 3.00
C PRO A 229 -11.10 -20.01 2.20
N HIS A 230 -12.04 -20.69 2.88
CA HIS A 230 -13.03 -21.51 2.18
C HIS A 230 -14.01 -20.69 1.32
N ASN A 231 -14.07 -19.36 1.51
CA ASN A 231 -14.90 -18.43 0.73
C ASN A 231 -14.11 -17.74 -0.40
N TYR A 232 -12.85 -18.11 -0.65
CA TYR A 232 -12.10 -17.58 -1.77
C TYR A 232 -12.65 -18.18 -3.08
N THR A 233 -13.43 -17.38 -3.80
CA THR A 233 -14.08 -17.81 -5.06
C THR A 233 -13.14 -17.77 -6.27
N ASP A 234 -11.94 -17.23 -6.11
CA ASP A 234 -10.89 -17.12 -7.13
C ASP A 234 -9.53 -17.37 -6.48
N SER A 235 -8.68 -18.16 -7.13
CA SER A 235 -7.30 -18.39 -6.70
C SER A 235 -6.38 -17.22 -7.06
N HIS A 236 -6.74 -16.39 -8.04
CA HIS A 236 -5.92 -15.28 -8.53
C HIS A 236 -5.97 -14.07 -7.57
N VAL A 237 -5.51 -14.28 -6.34
CA VAL A 237 -5.49 -13.30 -5.25
C VAL A 237 -4.20 -13.43 -4.45
N VAL A 238 -3.86 -12.35 -3.74
CA VAL A 238 -2.82 -12.35 -2.72
C VAL A 238 -3.47 -12.37 -1.35
N ALA A 239 -3.23 -13.41 -0.58
CA ALA A 239 -3.69 -13.52 0.79
C ALA A 239 -2.58 -13.13 1.76
N TYR A 240 -2.97 -12.36 2.77
CA TYR A 240 -2.17 -11.95 3.91
C TYR A 240 -2.87 -12.41 5.19
N ILE A 241 -2.10 -12.65 6.26
CA ILE A 241 -2.72 -12.69 7.59
C ILE A 241 -3.08 -11.26 7.96
N GLY A 242 -2.06 -10.44 8.19
CA GLY A 242 -2.13 -8.99 8.34
C GLY A 242 -1.19 -8.27 7.37
N THR A 243 -1.41 -6.97 7.21
CA THR A 243 -0.55 -6.04 6.47
C THR A 243 0.28 -5.19 7.43
N HIS A 244 1.12 -4.31 6.91
CA HIS A 244 1.89 -3.37 7.75
C HIS A 244 1.03 -2.42 8.61
N ASP A 245 -0.25 -2.22 8.25
CA ASP A 245 -1.22 -1.43 9.00
C ASP A 245 -1.92 -2.22 10.11
N ASN A 246 -1.85 -3.55 10.07
CA ASN A 246 -2.44 -4.41 11.07
C ASN A 246 -1.47 -4.61 12.25
N GLU A 247 -2.06 -5.01 13.37
CA GLU A 247 -1.31 -5.56 14.50
C GLU A 247 -0.67 -6.89 14.13
N THR A 248 0.33 -7.30 14.90
CA THR A 248 0.87 -8.67 14.78
C THR A 248 -0.18 -9.67 15.26
N ILE A 249 -0.05 -10.94 14.86
CA ILE A 249 -0.96 -11.99 15.32
C ILE A 249 -0.96 -12.05 16.85
N VAL A 250 0.21 -12.12 17.47
CA VAL A 250 0.32 -12.19 18.94
C VAL A 250 -0.31 -10.97 19.59
N GLY A 251 -0.05 -9.77 19.07
CA GLY A 251 -0.59 -8.53 19.59
C GLY A 251 -2.12 -8.43 19.49
N SER A 252 -2.71 -8.86 18.37
CA SER A 252 -4.15 -8.74 18.16
C SER A 252 -5.01 -9.69 18.97
N PHE A 253 -4.44 -10.83 19.39
CA PHE A 253 -5.16 -11.83 20.17
C PHE A 253 -4.75 -11.86 21.65
N SER A 254 -3.69 -11.14 22.07
CA SER A 254 -3.16 -11.17 23.45
C SER A 254 -4.21 -10.84 24.50
N ASP A 255 -5.04 -9.84 24.25
CA ASP A 255 -5.95 -9.28 25.25
C ASP A 255 -7.37 -9.88 25.17
N LYS A 256 -7.64 -10.71 24.17
CA LYS A 256 -8.94 -11.38 23.96
C LYS A 256 -9.10 -12.59 24.88
N THR A 257 -10.28 -12.80 25.43
CA THR A 257 -10.62 -14.01 26.20
C THR A 257 -10.81 -15.22 25.29
N ASP A 258 -10.71 -16.44 25.82
CA ASP A 258 -11.01 -17.65 25.04
C ASP A 258 -12.44 -17.67 24.48
N TYR A 259 -13.39 -17.04 25.21
CA TYR A 259 -14.75 -16.86 24.71
C TYR A 259 -14.81 -15.98 23.47
N GLU A 260 -14.08 -14.85 23.44
CA GLU A 260 -13.99 -13.98 22.27
C GLU A 260 -13.28 -14.66 21.09
N LEU A 261 -12.46 -15.67 21.36
CA LEU A 261 -11.72 -16.44 20.35
C LEU A 261 -12.39 -17.76 19.97
N ALA A 262 -13.55 -18.08 20.54
CA ALA A 262 -14.20 -19.38 20.35
C ALA A 262 -14.41 -19.74 18.87
N TYR A 263 -14.86 -18.78 18.06
CA TYR A 263 -15.04 -18.99 16.62
C TYR A 263 -13.71 -19.24 15.90
N LEU A 264 -12.65 -18.49 16.25
CA LEU A 264 -11.30 -18.67 15.70
C LEU A 264 -10.75 -20.06 16.05
N TYR A 265 -10.94 -20.50 17.30
CA TYR A 265 -10.51 -21.81 17.78
C TYR A 265 -11.23 -22.94 17.05
N GLU A 266 -12.55 -22.85 16.92
CA GLU A 266 -13.35 -23.80 16.16
C GLU A 266 -12.90 -23.86 14.70
N TYR A 267 -12.73 -22.71 14.05
CA TYR A 267 -12.33 -22.63 12.64
C TYR A 267 -10.95 -23.23 12.38
N LEU A 268 -9.97 -22.88 13.22
CA LEU A 268 -8.59 -23.34 13.08
C LEU A 268 -8.34 -24.72 13.69
N ASN A 269 -9.36 -25.30 14.35
CA ASN A 269 -9.26 -26.54 15.11
C ASN A 269 -8.10 -26.53 16.11
N ILE A 270 -8.09 -25.53 16.99
CA ILE A 270 -7.09 -25.34 18.06
C ILE A 270 -7.75 -25.17 19.43
N GLU A 271 -6.99 -25.37 20.49
CA GLU A 271 -7.52 -25.41 21.87
C GLU A 271 -7.14 -24.18 22.70
N ASN A 272 -6.06 -23.48 22.32
CA ASN A 272 -5.58 -22.35 23.10
C ASN A 272 -4.86 -21.29 22.27
N LYS A 273 -4.78 -20.09 22.83
CA LYS A 273 -4.23 -18.88 22.19
C LYS A 273 -2.79 -19.03 21.71
N SER A 274 -1.96 -19.81 22.41
CA SER A 274 -0.55 -19.97 22.02
C SER A 274 -0.37 -20.64 20.66
N GLN A 275 -1.40 -21.36 20.18
CA GLN A 275 -1.39 -22.03 18.88
C GLN A 275 -1.78 -21.09 17.73
N VAL A 276 -2.39 -19.93 18.02
CA VAL A 276 -2.97 -19.02 17.01
C VAL A 276 -1.96 -18.58 15.94
N PRO A 277 -0.74 -18.11 16.27
CA PRO A 277 0.23 -17.69 15.24
C PRO A 277 0.53 -18.78 14.21
N ASN A 278 0.88 -19.97 14.69
CA ASN A 278 1.25 -21.08 13.81
C ASN A 278 0.03 -21.65 13.06
N ALA A 279 -1.16 -21.64 13.66
CA ALA A 279 -2.38 -22.09 13.03
C ALA A 279 -2.83 -21.14 11.90
N LEU A 280 -2.79 -19.81 12.11
CA LEU A 280 -3.11 -18.84 11.07
C LEU A 280 -2.13 -18.88 9.91
N ILE A 281 -0.83 -19.06 10.17
CA ILE A 281 0.16 -19.20 9.09
C ILE A 281 -0.11 -20.47 8.27
N ARG A 282 -0.43 -21.59 8.93
CA ARG A 282 -0.82 -22.82 8.22
C ARG A 282 -2.09 -22.64 7.41
N GLU A 283 -3.09 -21.98 7.97
CA GLU A 283 -4.36 -21.71 7.29
C GLU A 283 -4.15 -20.82 6.06
N LEU A 284 -3.28 -19.81 6.16
CA LEU A 284 -2.89 -18.99 5.00
C LEU A 284 -2.27 -19.85 3.90
N TYR A 285 -1.32 -20.73 4.26
CA TYR A 285 -0.66 -21.61 3.30
C TYR A 285 -1.63 -22.63 2.70
N HIS A 286 -2.63 -23.08 3.46
CA HIS A 286 -3.65 -24.01 3.01
C HIS A 286 -4.70 -23.38 2.07
N SER A 287 -4.85 -22.05 2.10
CA SER A 287 -5.80 -21.34 1.25
C SER A 287 -5.54 -21.57 -0.26
N THR A 288 -6.57 -21.31 -1.08
CA THR A 288 -6.48 -21.40 -2.55
C THR A 288 -5.80 -20.19 -3.20
N ALA A 289 -5.35 -19.20 -2.42
CA ALA A 289 -4.70 -18.00 -2.93
C ALA A 289 -3.37 -18.33 -3.65
N GLU A 290 -3.17 -17.73 -4.82
CA GLU A 290 -1.96 -17.88 -5.63
C GLU A 290 -0.71 -17.44 -4.86
N LEU A 291 -0.80 -16.33 -4.13
CA LEU A 291 0.26 -15.82 -3.26
C LEU A 291 -0.20 -15.76 -1.80
N ALA A 292 0.64 -16.30 -0.91
CA ALA A 292 0.47 -16.23 0.54
C ALA A 292 1.62 -15.43 1.14
N ILE A 293 1.32 -14.29 1.76
CA ILE A 293 2.32 -13.38 2.33
C ILE A 293 2.15 -13.27 3.84
N VAL A 294 3.25 -13.49 4.57
CA VAL A 294 3.29 -13.44 6.04
C VAL A 294 4.24 -12.33 6.47
N GLN A 295 3.86 -11.54 7.47
CA GLN A 295 4.74 -10.53 8.04
C GLN A 295 5.88 -11.18 8.81
N MET A 296 7.09 -10.61 8.75
CA MET A 296 8.24 -11.14 9.48
C MET A 296 8.00 -11.16 10.99
N GLN A 297 7.24 -10.19 11.52
CA GLN A 297 6.87 -10.12 12.92
C GLN A 297 6.05 -11.33 13.37
N ASP A 298 5.16 -11.83 12.52
CA ASP A 298 4.33 -13.00 12.81
C ASP A 298 5.13 -14.30 12.76
N ILE A 299 6.07 -14.39 11.81
CA ILE A 299 7.06 -15.47 11.77
C ILE A 299 7.88 -15.50 13.06
N LEU A 300 8.25 -14.34 13.59
CA LEU A 300 9.01 -14.21 14.84
C LEU A 300 8.14 -14.24 16.10
N GLU A 301 6.82 -14.39 15.96
CA GLU A 301 5.84 -14.44 17.05
C GLU A 301 5.96 -13.24 18.02
N LEU A 302 6.14 -12.04 17.47
CA LEU A 302 6.30 -10.79 18.25
C LEU A 302 4.96 -10.13 18.56
N GLY A 303 4.88 -9.40 19.67
CA GLY A 303 3.70 -8.62 20.05
C GLY A 303 3.62 -7.27 19.33
N ASN A 304 2.71 -6.41 19.79
CA ASN A 304 2.46 -5.10 19.18
C ASN A 304 3.60 -4.09 19.35
N GLU A 305 4.60 -4.38 20.19
CA GLU A 305 5.89 -3.65 20.17
C GLU A 305 6.60 -3.72 18.81
N ALA A 306 6.25 -4.71 17.98
CA ALA A 306 6.77 -4.91 16.64
C ALA A 306 5.83 -4.42 15.52
N ARG A 307 4.68 -3.83 15.85
CA ARG A 307 3.74 -3.30 14.85
C ARG A 307 4.41 -2.24 13.98
N MET A 308 4.24 -2.35 12.66
CA MET A 308 4.93 -1.47 11.71
C MET A 308 4.28 -0.08 11.65
N ASN A 309 2.96 -0.03 11.50
CA ASN A 309 2.20 1.21 11.43
C ASN A 309 0.92 1.15 12.25
N TYR A 310 0.63 2.22 12.97
CA TYR A 310 -0.66 2.52 13.59
C TYR A 310 -1.36 3.57 12.70
N PRO A 311 -2.37 3.17 11.91
CA PRO A 311 -3.12 4.12 11.09
C PRO A 311 -3.66 5.29 11.92
N SER A 312 -3.74 6.47 11.31
CA SER A 312 -4.20 7.71 11.95
C SER A 312 -3.32 8.25 13.10
N THR A 313 -2.08 7.77 13.25
CA THR A 313 -1.12 8.33 14.20
C THR A 313 0.12 8.91 13.52
N VAL A 314 0.83 9.78 14.23
CA VAL A 314 2.08 10.41 13.76
C VAL A 314 3.21 10.21 14.76
N GLY A 315 4.44 10.10 14.25
CA GLY A 315 5.67 10.21 15.04
C GLY A 315 6.24 8.92 15.64
N HIS A 316 5.58 7.76 15.53
CA HIS A 316 6.09 6.48 16.07
C HIS A 316 6.09 5.29 15.09
N ASN A 317 5.47 5.45 13.92
CA ASN A 317 5.36 4.40 12.91
C ASN A 317 6.66 4.20 12.11
N TRP A 318 6.77 3.06 11.41
CA TRP A 318 7.86 2.72 10.48
C TRP A 318 9.23 2.57 11.13
N ARG A 319 9.25 2.14 12.40
CA ARG A 319 10.46 2.06 13.24
C ARG A 319 10.91 0.65 13.58
N TRP A 320 10.03 -0.34 13.45
CA TRP A 320 10.40 -1.72 13.77
C TRP A 320 11.53 -2.20 12.85
N ARG A 321 12.50 -2.89 13.45
CA ARG A 321 13.63 -3.49 12.74
C ARG A 321 13.89 -4.87 13.31
N MET A 322 14.13 -5.84 12.42
CA MET A 322 14.71 -7.12 12.80
C MET A 322 16.12 -6.88 13.35
N THR A 323 16.41 -7.37 14.56
CA THR A 323 17.72 -7.24 15.20
C THR A 323 18.52 -8.54 15.08
N SER A 324 19.83 -8.47 15.26
CA SER A 324 20.68 -9.67 15.25
C SER A 324 20.46 -10.56 16.47
N LYS A 325 19.99 -10.00 17.59
CA LYS A 325 19.51 -10.67 18.81
C LYS A 325 18.51 -9.75 19.55
N PRO A 326 17.49 -10.28 20.25
CA PRO A 326 17.10 -11.69 20.33
C PRO A 326 16.19 -12.15 19.17
N HIS A 327 15.57 -11.24 18.43
CA HIS A 327 14.51 -11.53 17.45
C HIS A 327 15.08 -11.79 16.05
N ARG A 328 15.67 -12.97 15.86
CA ARG A 328 16.19 -13.43 14.56
C ARG A 328 15.57 -14.77 14.16
N LEU A 329 15.58 -15.06 12.86
CA LEU A 329 15.31 -16.41 12.36
C LEU A 329 16.43 -17.35 12.82
N ASP A 330 16.06 -18.38 13.56
CA ASP A 330 16.95 -19.50 13.88
C ASP A 330 16.72 -20.68 12.93
N ASN A 331 17.52 -21.74 13.09
CA ASN A 331 17.45 -22.91 12.23
C ASN A 331 16.11 -23.66 12.38
N GLU A 332 15.47 -23.58 13.54
CA GLU A 332 14.19 -24.23 13.80
C GLU A 332 13.08 -23.52 13.04
N LYS A 333 12.97 -22.19 13.16
CA LYS A 333 11.98 -21.41 12.42
C LYS A 333 12.20 -21.50 10.91
N ILE A 334 13.45 -21.46 10.44
CA ILE A 334 13.77 -21.64 9.00
C ILE A 334 13.30 -23.02 8.52
N ALA A 335 13.59 -24.09 9.27
CA ALA A 335 13.15 -25.43 8.93
C ALA A 335 11.63 -25.54 8.94
N TRP A 336 10.96 -24.92 9.92
CA TRP A 336 9.51 -24.89 10.03
C TRP A 336 8.86 -24.20 8.83
N ILE A 337 9.32 -23.00 8.45
CA ILE A 337 8.81 -22.27 7.26
C ILE A 337 8.98 -23.11 6.00
N ARG A 338 10.16 -23.72 5.81
CA ARG A 338 10.42 -24.61 4.67
C ARG A 338 9.46 -25.80 4.65
N ASN A 339 9.25 -26.43 5.80
CA ASN A 339 8.40 -27.61 5.90
C ASN A 339 6.94 -27.27 5.60
N ILE A 340 6.40 -26.16 6.11
CA ILE A 340 5.02 -25.76 5.78
C ILE A 340 4.87 -25.41 4.29
N ALA A 341 5.86 -24.76 3.69
CA ALA A 341 5.86 -24.47 2.25
C ALA A 341 5.80 -25.77 1.43
N VAL A 342 6.62 -26.77 1.77
CA VAL A 342 6.61 -28.08 1.10
C VAL A 342 5.28 -28.81 1.28
N VAL A 343 4.74 -28.84 2.50
CA VAL A 343 3.48 -29.54 2.82
C VAL A 343 2.32 -28.99 1.99
N TYR A 344 2.23 -27.67 1.82
CA TYR A 344 1.16 -27.01 1.06
C TYR A 344 1.55 -26.68 -0.39
N ARG A 345 2.70 -27.18 -0.86
CA ARG A 345 3.23 -27.00 -2.23
C ARG A 345 3.33 -25.52 -2.65
N ARG A 346 3.98 -24.71 -1.81
CA ARG A 346 4.29 -23.30 -2.06
C ARG A 346 5.79 -23.04 -2.23
#